data_AF-Q4S3Q1-F1
#
_entry.id   AF-Q4S3Q1-F1
#
_cell.length_a   1.000
_cell.length_b   1.000
_cell.length_c   1.000
_cell.angle_alpha   90.00
_cell.angle_beta   90.00
_cell.angle_gamma   90.00
#
_symmetry.space_group_name_H-M   'P 1'
#
loop_
_entity.id
_entity.type
_entity.pdbx_description
1 polymer ?
#
loop_
_entity_poly.entity_id
_entity_poly.type
_entity_poly.pdbx_seq_one_letter_code
_entity_poly.pdbx_strand_id
1 'polypeptide(L)'
;MSLRLPNVYHISAFSWYAYVVKSLADRGGQELPPGIFVYGGPWKYLTFLNLLLQMFFFGLAAVNDLQPHPESALNRCKDFLFSVFVFPVGMHTFVFPVLFGEILMQPHTYPRTKHALVALTVVGVCYLSW
;
A
#
# COMPACT_ATOMS: atom_id res chain seq x y z
N MET A 1 -15.69 5.04 22.60
CA MET A 1 -15.29 4.38 21.34
C MET A 1 -14.39 3.22 21.73
N SER A 2 -14.84 1.97 21.63
CA SER A 2 -14.01 0.81 22.01
C SER A 2 -12.96 0.56 20.92
N LEU A 3 -11.67 0.59 21.27
CA LEU A 3 -10.58 0.28 20.35
C LEU A 3 -10.59 -1.21 20.05
N ARG A 4 -10.93 -1.57 18.81
CA ARG A 4 -10.85 -2.97 18.34
C ARG A 4 -9.42 -3.28 17.88
N LEU A 5 -9.04 -4.55 17.95
CA LEU A 5 -7.70 -5.02 17.55
C LEU A 5 -7.30 -4.59 16.12
N PRO A 6 -8.18 -4.64 15.10
CA PRO A 6 -7.85 -4.16 13.75
C PRO A 6 -7.53 -2.67 13.71
N ASN A 7 -8.25 -1.84 14.47
CA ASN A 7 -8.02 -0.39 14.52
C ASN A 7 -6.59 -0.07 15.01
N VAL A 8 -6.17 -0.73 16.09
CA VAL A 8 -4.82 -0.54 16.63
C VAL A 8 -3.77 -1.01 15.62
N TYR A 9 -4.04 -2.14 14.96
CA TYR A 9 -3.18 -2.68 13.93
C TYR A 9 -3.04 -1.74 12.72
N HIS A 10 -4.12 -1.28 12.11
CA HIS A 10 -4.07 -0.37 10.96
C HIS A 10 -3.42 0.98 11.30
N ILE A 11 -3.75 1.57 12.47
CA ILE A 11 -3.15 2.85 12.90
C ILE A 11 -1.65 2.70 13.15
N SER A 12 -1.23 1.61 13.79
CA SER A 12 0.20 1.36 14.04
C SER A 12 0.97 1.09 12.75
N ALA A 13 0.42 0.28 11.84
CA ALA A 13 0.99 0.01 10.52
C ALA A 13 1.10 1.32 9.70
N PHE A 14 0.02 2.10 9.62
CA PHE A 14 0.02 3.39 8.95
C PHE A 14 1.10 4.33 9.51
N SER A 15 1.19 4.44 10.83
CA SER A 15 2.18 5.29 11.51
C SER A 15 3.61 4.85 11.19
N TRP A 16 3.86 3.54 11.19
CA TRP A 16 5.16 2.97 10.81
C TRP A 16 5.54 3.31 9.37
N TYR A 17 4.64 3.05 8.41
CA TYR A 17 4.91 3.35 7.00
C TYR A 17 5.08 4.85 6.76
N ALA A 18 4.26 5.70 7.38
CA ALA A 18 4.39 7.15 7.30
C ALA A 18 5.73 7.64 7.87
N TYR A 19 6.19 7.07 8.99
CA TYR A 19 7.50 7.36 9.55
C TYR A 19 8.63 6.97 8.59
N VAL A 20 8.58 5.77 8.00
CA VAL A 20 9.61 5.32 7.05
C VAL A 20 9.64 6.23 5.81
N VAL A 21 8.48 6.54 5.23
CA VAL A 21 8.36 7.45 4.08
C VAL A 21 8.95 8.83 4.42
N LYS A 22 8.60 9.40 5.57
CA LYS A 22 9.18 10.66 6.05
C LYS A 22 10.71 10.56 6.18
N SER A 23 11.19 9.50 6.81
CA SER A 23 12.64 9.29 7.01
C SER A 23 13.42 9.17 5.70
N LEU A 24 12.79 8.64 4.64
CA LEU A 24 13.38 8.56 3.30
C LEU A 24 13.33 9.92 2.59
N ALA A 25 12.23 10.66 2.73
CA ALA A 25 12.11 12.01 2.19
C ALA A 25 13.17 12.95 2.79
N ASP A 26 13.40 12.88 4.10
CA ASP A 26 14.42 13.66 4.81
C ASP A 26 15.85 13.29 4.35
N ARG A 27 16.06 12.09 3.80
CA ARG A 27 17.34 11.63 3.22
C ARG A 27 17.51 11.96 1.74
N GLY A 28 16.43 12.28 1.04
CA GLY A 28 16.41 12.50 -0.41
C GLY A 28 17.19 13.74 -0.89
N GLY A 29 17.62 14.61 0.03
CA GLY A 29 18.43 15.80 -0.26
C GLY A 29 19.95 15.59 -0.21
N GLN A 30 20.45 14.37 0.05
CA GLN A 30 21.89 14.11 0.05
C GLN A 30 22.38 13.84 -1.38
N GLU A 31 23.43 14.56 -1.81
CA GLU A 31 24.07 14.30 -3.11
C GLU A 31 24.67 12.89 -3.12
N LEU A 32 24.10 12.03 -3.95
CA LEU A 32 24.52 10.65 -4.13
C LEU A 32 25.73 10.58 -5.07
N PRO A 33 26.61 9.58 -4.91
CA PRO A 33 27.75 9.41 -5.82
C PRO A 33 27.28 9.37 -7.28
N PRO A 34 28.00 10.04 -8.20
CA PRO A 34 27.62 10.08 -9.61
C PRO A 34 27.50 8.65 -10.15
N GLY A 35 26.31 8.30 -10.65
CA GLY A 35 26.02 6.98 -11.24
C GLY A 35 24.96 6.14 -10.53
N ILE A 36 24.57 6.45 -9.29
CA ILE A 36 23.61 5.61 -8.53
C ILE A 36 22.14 6.05 -8.70
N PHE A 37 21.85 7.28 -9.16
CA PHE A 37 20.46 7.78 -9.35
C PHE A 37 20.24 8.69 -10.58
N VAL A 38 20.91 8.42 -11.70
CA VAL A 38 20.87 9.32 -12.89
C VAL A 38 19.50 9.33 -13.61
N TYR A 39 18.60 8.37 -13.34
CA TYR A 39 17.27 8.32 -13.98
C TYR A 39 16.16 7.94 -12.99
N GLY A 40 15.18 8.84 -12.80
CA GLY A 40 13.91 8.60 -12.09
C GLY A 40 13.94 8.60 -10.55
N GLY A 41 15.12 8.61 -9.92
CA GLY A 41 15.22 8.65 -8.46
C GLY A 41 14.57 7.43 -7.76
N PRO A 42 14.08 7.56 -6.51
CA PRO A 42 13.41 6.49 -5.78
C PRO A 42 12.16 5.91 -6.48
N TRP A 43 11.48 6.72 -7.30
CA TRP A 43 10.24 6.34 -8.01
C TRP A 43 10.44 5.22 -9.03
N LYS A 44 11.68 4.99 -9.47
CA LYS A 44 12.07 3.87 -10.34
C LYS A 44 12.02 2.51 -9.62
N TYR A 45 12.01 2.49 -8.29
CA TYR A 45 12.06 1.24 -7.54
C TYR A 45 10.66 0.81 -7.11
N LEU A 46 10.24 -0.37 -7.57
CA LEU A 46 8.98 -0.97 -7.15
C LEU A 46 8.89 -1.15 -5.63
N THR A 47 10.02 -1.32 -4.93
CA THR A 47 10.08 -1.38 -3.46
C THR A 47 9.68 -0.05 -2.80
N PHE A 48 10.07 1.08 -3.39
CA PHE A 48 9.65 2.40 -2.92
C PHE A 48 8.17 2.66 -3.24
N LEU A 49 7.72 2.28 -4.44
CA LEU A 49 6.29 2.36 -4.79
C LEU A 49 5.43 1.46 -3.90
N ASN A 50 5.90 0.24 -3.57
CA ASN A 50 5.25 -0.65 -2.63
C ASN A 50 5.15 -0.01 -1.25
N LEU A 51 6.19 0.67 -0.76
CA LEU A 51 6.15 1.38 0.52
C LEU A 51 5.03 2.44 0.55
N LEU A 52 4.92 3.26 -0.50
CA LEU A 52 3.86 4.27 -0.61
C LEU A 52 2.47 3.64 -0.72
N LEU A 53 2.36 2.54 -1.47
CA LEU A 53 1.11 1.81 -1.64
C LEU A 53 0.63 1.19 -0.32
N GLN A 54 1.53 0.61 0.47
CA GLN A 54 1.24 0.08 1.81
C GLN A 54 0.81 1.18 2.78
N MET A 55 1.52 2.31 2.78
CA MET A 55 1.14 3.48 3.57
C MET A 55 -0.28 3.95 3.22
N PHE A 56 -0.59 4.06 1.93
CA PHE A 56 -1.91 4.49 1.48
C PHE A 56 -3.01 3.48 1.85
N PHE A 57 -2.76 2.18 1.68
CA PHE A 57 -3.68 1.12 2.04
C PHE A 57 -4.03 1.15 3.54
N PHE A 58 -3.02 1.15 4.43
CA PHE A 58 -3.27 1.16 5.86
C PHE A 58 -3.90 2.47 6.34
N GLY A 59 -3.63 3.59 5.65
CA GLY A 59 -4.35 4.84 5.86
C GLY A 59 -5.84 4.72 5.52
N LEU A 60 -6.17 4.14 4.36
CA LEU A 60 -7.56 3.86 4.00
C LEU A 60 -8.21 2.88 4.98
N ALA A 61 -7.52 1.83 5.41
CA ALA A 61 -8.02 0.88 6.40
C ALA A 61 -8.33 1.56 7.74
N ALA A 62 -7.42 2.42 8.22
CA ALA A 62 -7.64 3.21 9.44
C ALA A 62 -8.84 4.16 9.33
N VAL A 63 -9.07 4.78 8.16
CA VAL A 63 -10.27 5.61 7.92
C VAL A 63 -11.53 4.74 7.82
N ASN A 64 -11.45 3.58 7.19
CA ASN A 64 -12.56 2.63 7.09
C ASN A 64 -13.05 2.17 8.46
N ASP A 65 -12.14 1.97 9.41
CA ASP A 65 -12.47 1.54 10.77
C ASP A 65 -13.27 2.58 11.58
N LEU A 66 -13.18 3.85 11.18
CA LEU A 66 -13.96 4.95 11.76
C LEU A 66 -15.36 5.03 11.16
N GLN A 67 -15.61 4.35 10.04
CA GLN A 67 -16.91 4.40 9.40
C GLN A 67 -17.93 3.51 10.13
N PRO A 68 -19.16 4.01 10.37
CA PRO A 68 -20.22 3.25 11.00
C PRO A 68 -20.89 2.24 10.07
N HIS A 69 -20.68 2.35 8.75
CA HIS A 69 -21.34 1.53 7.74
C HIS A 69 -20.35 0.67 6.94
N PRO A 70 -20.48 -0.68 7.00
CA PRO A 70 -19.54 -1.60 6.36
C PRO A 70 -19.64 -1.65 4.82
N GLU A 71 -20.75 -1.16 4.25
CA GLU A 71 -21.05 -1.18 2.80
C GLU A 71 -20.58 0.10 2.07
N SER A 72 -19.59 0.80 2.61
CA SER A 72 -19.15 2.08 2.06
C SER A 72 -18.40 1.92 0.74
N ALA A 73 -18.40 2.98 -0.07
CA ALA A 73 -17.51 3.05 -1.23
C ALA A 73 -16.02 2.95 -0.84
N LEU A 74 -15.68 3.37 0.38
CA LEU A 74 -14.32 3.28 0.92
C LEU A 74 -13.93 1.82 1.15
N ASN A 75 -14.81 1.00 1.76
CA ASN A 75 -14.53 -0.42 1.96
C ASN A 75 -14.33 -1.16 0.62
N ARG A 76 -15.16 -0.85 -0.39
CA ARG A 76 -14.99 -1.39 -1.75
C ARG A 76 -13.68 -0.92 -2.41
N CYS A 77 -13.30 0.34 -2.23
CA CYS A 77 -12.05 0.89 -2.73
C CYS A 77 -10.84 0.24 -2.04
N LYS A 78 -10.91 0.07 -0.71
CA LYS A 78 -9.90 -0.61 0.11
C LYS A 78 -9.68 -2.04 -0.37
N ASP A 79 -10.75 -2.81 -0.52
CA ASP A 79 -10.69 -4.21 -0.95
C ASP A 79 -10.18 -4.35 -2.39
N PHE A 80 -10.59 -3.45 -3.28
CA PHE A 80 -10.05 -3.38 -4.64
C PHE A 80 -8.55 -3.07 -4.64
N LEU A 81 -8.12 -2.04 -3.89
CA LEU A 81 -6.72 -1.65 -3.79
C LEU A 81 -5.87 -2.79 -3.21
N PHE A 82 -6.38 -3.44 -2.15
CA PHE A 82 -5.75 -4.59 -1.53
C PHE A 82 -5.49 -5.70 -2.54
N SER A 83 -6.56 -6.13 -3.22
CA SER A 83 -6.51 -7.27 -4.13
C SER A 83 -5.69 -7.01 -5.38
N VAL A 84 -5.77 -5.81 -5.95
CA VAL A 84 -5.18 -5.53 -7.28
C VAL A 84 -3.71 -5.14 -7.16
N PHE A 85 -3.35 -4.40 -6.11
CA PHE A 85 -2.02 -3.80 -6.00
C PHE A 85 -1.28 -4.27 -4.75
N VAL A 86 -1.85 -4.06 -3.57
CA VAL A 86 -1.12 -4.22 -2.29
C VAL A 86 -0.67 -5.66 -2.08
N PHE A 87 -1.57 -6.62 -2.29
CA PHE A 87 -1.30 -8.03 -2.09
C PHE A 87 -0.35 -8.60 -3.16
N PRO A 88 -0.59 -8.41 -4.48
CA PRO A 88 0.33 -8.91 -5.51
C PRO A 88 1.74 -8.31 -5.46
N VAL A 89 1.87 -7.02 -5.12
CA VAL A 89 3.20 -6.40 -5.00
C VAL A 89 3.87 -6.83 -3.69
N GLY A 90 3.10 -6.96 -2.61
CA GLY A 90 3.60 -7.33 -1.29
C GLY A 90 4.07 -8.78 -1.17
N MET A 91 3.49 -9.71 -1.93
CA MET A 91 3.79 -11.16 -1.84
C MET A 91 5.25 -11.51 -2.14
N HIS A 92 5.94 -10.69 -2.94
CA HIS A 92 7.36 -10.89 -3.28
C HIS A 92 8.31 -10.05 -2.43
N THR A 93 7.84 -9.45 -1.34
CA THR A 93 8.62 -8.54 -0.49
C THR A 93 8.58 -8.97 0.98
N PHE A 94 9.51 -8.44 1.79
CA PHE A 94 9.53 -8.62 3.24
C PHE A 94 8.30 -8.08 3.97
N VAL A 95 7.39 -7.37 3.28
CA VAL A 95 6.13 -6.88 3.83
C VAL A 95 5.07 -7.98 3.92
N PHE A 96 5.26 -9.12 3.25
CA PHE A 96 4.31 -10.23 3.23
C PHE A 96 3.77 -10.65 4.62
N PRO A 97 4.58 -10.82 5.70
CA PRO A 97 4.05 -11.20 7.00
C PRO A 97 3.06 -10.19 7.59
N VAL A 98 3.27 -8.89 7.32
CA VAL A 98 2.35 -7.83 7.73
C VAL A 98 1.02 -8.03 7.01
N LEU A 99 1.04 -8.17 5.67
CA LEU A 99 -0.17 -8.42 4.89
C LEU A 99 -0.87 -9.74 5.23
N PHE A 100 -0.12 -10.76 5.61
CA PHE A 100 -0.71 -12.01 6.09
C PHE A 100 -1.50 -11.78 7.38
N GLY A 101 -0.99 -10.93 8.28
CA GLY A 101 -1.74 -10.45 9.45
C GLY A 101 -3.05 -9.74 9.08
N GLU A 102 -3.03 -8.86 8.07
CA GLU A 102 -4.24 -8.18 7.56
C GLU A 102 -5.32 -9.18 7.12
N ILE A 103 -4.95 -10.18 6.30
CA ILE A 103 -5.88 -11.19 5.78
C ILE A 103 -6.53 -12.00 6.92
N LEU A 104 -5.78 -12.25 8.00
CA LEU A 104 -6.30 -12.95 9.18
C LEU A 104 -7.18 -12.06 10.06
N MET A 105 -6.89 -10.76 10.14
CA MET A 105 -7.65 -9.82 10.97
C MET A 105 -8.96 -9.38 10.32
N GLN A 106 -9.00 -9.23 8.99
CA GLN A 106 -10.18 -8.78 8.28
C GLN A 106 -10.42 -9.56 6.97
N PRO A 107 -11.63 -10.12 6.76
CA PRO A 107 -11.98 -10.69 5.46
C PRO A 107 -12.10 -9.58 4.40
N HIS A 108 -11.45 -9.78 3.27
CA HIS A 108 -11.53 -8.91 2.10
C HIS A 108 -12.44 -9.51 1.01
N THR A 109 -13.23 -8.67 0.36
CA THR A 109 -14.03 -9.07 -0.80
C THR A 109 -13.25 -8.84 -2.08
N TYR A 110 -12.74 -9.92 -2.67
CA TYR A 110 -11.91 -9.82 -3.88
C TYR A 110 -12.75 -9.46 -5.13
N PRO A 111 -12.32 -8.46 -5.92
CA PRO A 111 -12.98 -8.08 -7.16
C PRO A 111 -12.87 -9.18 -8.23
N ARG A 112 -13.74 -9.13 -9.24
CA ARG A 112 -13.70 -10.07 -10.37
C ARG A 112 -12.36 -9.97 -11.11
N THR A 113 -11.76 -11.11 -11.43
CA THR A 113 -10.43 -11.24 -12.07
C THR A 113 -10.24 -10.36 -13.29
N LYS A 114 -11.28 -10.15 -14.11
CA LYS A 114 -11.22 -9.27 -15.30
C LYS A 114 -10.88 -7.81 -14.95
N HIS A 115 -11.52 -7.25 -13.92
CA HIS A 115 -11.27 -5.85 -13.52
C HIS A 115 -9.88 -5.69 -12.91
N ALA A 116 -9.47 -6.68 -12.10
CA ALA A 116 -8.14 -6.72 -11.51
C ALA A 116 -7.04 -6.78 -12.60
N LEU A 117 -7.19 -7.65 -13.60
CA LEU A 117 -6.22 -7.81 -14.68
C LEU A 117 -6.10 -6.54 -15.54
N VAL A 118 -7.22 -5.89 -15.86
CA VAL A 118 -7.22 -4.63 -16.61
C VAL A 118 -6.50 -3.54 -15.82
N ALA A 119 -6.82 -3.36 -14.54
CA ALA A 119 -6.19 -2.35 -13.70
C ALA A 119 -4.68 -2.58 -13.54
N LEU A 120 -4.27 -3.83 -13.31
CA LEU A 120 -2.85 -4.20 -13.21
C LEU A 120 -2.12 -3.96 -14.53
N THR A 121 -2.74 -4.31 -15.67
CA THR A 121 -2.15 -4.11 -17.00
C THR A 121 -1.97 -2.62 -17.30
N VAL A 122 -3.00 -1.80 -17.05
CA VAL A 122 -2.94 -0.36 -17.28
C VAL A 122 -1.83 0.27 -16.44
N VAL A 123 -1.78 -0.01 -15.14
CA VAL A 123 -0.74 0.54 -14.26
C VAL A 123 0.64 0.02 -14.62
N GLY A 124 0.76 -1.27 -14.95
CA GLY A 124 2.02 -1.88 -15.38
C GLY A 124 2.57 -1.27 -16.67
N VAL A 125 1.72 -1.05 -17.67
CA VAL A 125 2.11 -0.37 -18.92
C VAL A 125 2.52 1.06 -18.65
N CYS A 126 1.76 1.82 -17.85
CA CYS A 126 2.14 3.18 -17.46
C CYS A 126 3.51 3.22 -16.77
N TYR A 127 3.77 2.30 -15.84
CA TYR A 127 5.04 2.22 -15.12
C TYR A 127 6.21 1.88 -16.04
N LEU A 128 6.02 0.95 -17.00
CA LEU A 128 7.06 0.55 -17.95
C LEU A 128 7.29 1.55 -19.09
N SER A 129 6.33 2.44 -19.33
CA SER A 129 6.40 3.47 -20.39
C SER A 129 7.22 4.71 -20.01
N TRP A 130 7.72 4.76 -18.78
CA TRP A 130 8.47 5.88 -18.21
C TRP A 130 9.99 5.71 -18.33
#